data_AF-F0VQI0-F1
#
_entry.id   AF-F0VQI0-F1
#
_cell.length_a   1.000
_cell.length_b   1.000
_cell.length_c   1.000
_cell.angle_alpha   90.00
_cell.angle_beta   90.00
_cell.angle_gamma   90.00
#
_symmetry.space_group_name_H-M   'P 1'
#
loop_
_entity.id
_entity.type
_entity.pdbx_description
1 polymer ?
#
loop_
_entity_poly.entity_id
_entity_poly.type
_entity_poly.pdbx_seq_one_letter_code
_entity_poly.pdbx_strand_id
1 'polypeptide(L)'
;MAATLAARNITSQFLKYRMEYKSKKHRFGKSLLGTTGLSSGNAVVSSPISSRGRQRLLSHQSDEEEGVEMTPTNQHLPPLWADMVEEAHDDVEQIKEKMSQLQKAQQRRLLKVFDDGEGHANPDREIDALTANLTHLFKRCEGRIQQICVTQTPDSDTRSDQLLQRNAQRSIAAQLQALNAAFRSQQKTYLAGERRCRREGVGFADDMLSELALMEQDADLRQGELAKIAQSMADLHQIFKDLSNLVIDQGTILDRIDYNVEQVLQNTTQANVQLRKAEENQRSGRAAKCIVFLVITIFFLLVLLIMKHT
;
A
#
# COMPACT_ATOMS: atom_id res chain seq x y z
N MET A 1 -23.56 -14.66 14.64
CA MET A 1 -23.58 -15.78 13.66
C MET A 1 -22.81 -15.35 12.42
N ALA A 2 -21.53 -15.71 12.33
CA ALA A 2 -20.74 -15.42 11.14
C ALA A 2 -21.06 -16.51 10.10
N ALA A 3 -21.63 -16.11 8.96
CA ALA A 3 -21.78 -17.01 7.83
C ALA A 3 -20.38 -17.40 7.34
N THR A 4 -19.99 -18.65 7.52
CA THR A 4 -18.81 -19.23 6.87
C THR A 4 -19.05 -19.24 5.37
N LEU A 5 -18.52 -18.23 4.68
CA LEU A 5 -18.45 -18.18 3.23
C LEU A 5 -17.71 -19.42 2.72
N ALA A 6 -18.41 -20.26 1.95
CA ALA A 6 -17.79 -21.40 1.28
C ALA A 6 -16.90 -20.89 0.15
N ALA A 7 -15.58 -20.94 0.35
CA ALA A 7 -14.59 -20.55 -0.64
C ALA A 7 -13.78 -21.78 -1.10
N ARG A 8 -13.41 -21.83 -2.38
CA ARG A 8 -12.58 -22.90 -2.97
C ARG A 8 -11.24 -22.34 -3.43
N ASN A 9 -10.15 -22.83 -2.83
CA ASN A 9 -8.79 -22.49 -3.26
C ASN A 9 -8.39 -23.31 -4.50
N ILE A 10 -8.08 -22.63 -5.61
CA ILE A 10 -7.72 -23.26 -6.90
C ILE A 10 -6.22 -23.11 -7.24
N THR A 11 -5.41 -22.60 -6.30
CA THR A 11 -4.01 -22.22 -6.55
C THR A 11 -3.16 -23.42 -6.95
N SER A 12 -3.36 -24.58 -6.31
CA SER A 12 -2.61 -25.81 -6.62
C SER A 12 -2.88 -26.33 -8.04
N GLN A 13 -4.14 -26.27 -8.47
CA GLN A 13 -4.56 -26.67 -9.81
C GLN A 13 -4.00 -25.71 -10.87
N PHE A 14 -4.04 -24.41 -10.59
CA PHE A 14 -3.43 -23.38 -11.45
C PHE A 14 -1.92 -23.59 -11.61
N LEU A 15 -1.19 -23.80 -10.51
CA LEU A 15 0.26 -24.04 -10.54
C LEU A 15 0.61 -25.29 -11.36
N LYS A 16 -0.18 -26.35 -11.24
CA LYS A 16 0.00 -27.58 -12.03
C LYS A 16 -0.12 -27.29 -13.54
N TYR A 17 -1.18 -26.61 -13.97
CA TYR A 17 -1.37 -26.26 -15.38
C TYR A 17 -0.29 -25.32 -15.91
N ARG A 18 0.13 -24.34 -15.11
CA ARG A 18 1.23 -23.41 -15.45
C ARG A 18 2.55 -24.17 -15.68
N MET A 19 2.90 -25.10 -14.80
CA MET A 19 4.12 -25.89 -14.93
C MET A 19 4.06 -26.84 -16.13
N GLU A 20 2.89 -27.45 -16.38
CA GLU A 20 2.65 -28.33 -17.52
C GLU A 20 2.80 -27.57 -18.85
N TYR A 21 2.26 -26.36 -18.95
CA TYR A 21 2.41 -25.50 -20.13
C TYR A 21 3.88 -25.14 -20.38
N LYS A 22 4.65 -24.78 -19.34
CA LYS A 22 6.10 -24.54 -19.45
C LYS A 22 6.87 -25.79 -19.88
N SER A 23 6.54 -26.96 -19.35
CA SER A 23 7.17 -28.25 -19.72
C SER A 23 6.90 -28.64 -21.18
N LYS A 24 5.71 -28.32 -21.71
CA LYS A 24 5.35 -28.57 -23.10
C LYS A 24 6.07 -27.61 -24.07
N LYS A 25 6.24 -26.34 -23.71
CA LYS A 25 7.02 -25.36 -24.50
C LYS A 25 8.48 -25.79 -24.71
N HIS A 26 9.13 -26.36 -23.67
CA HIS A 26 10.51 -26.87 -23.79
C HIS A 26 10.66 -28.18 -24.58
N ARG A 27 9.57 -28.92 -24.83
CA ARG A 27 9.60 -30.14 -25.65
C ARG A 27 9.58 -29.86 -27.15
N PHE A 28 8.93 -28.79 -27.58
CA PHE A 28 8.80 -28.46 -29.01
C PHE A 28 10.09 -27.86 -29.59
N GLY A 29 10.85 -27.09 -28.79
CA GLY A 29 12.12 -26.48 -29.24
C GLY A 29 13.29 -27.46 -29.44
N LYS A 30 13.18 -28.72 -28.97
CA LYS A 30 14.22 -29.74 -29.19
C LYS A 30 13.90 -30.73 -30.31
N SER A 31 12.68 -30.72 -30.84
CA SER A 31 12.22 -31.74 -31.78
C SER A 31 12.27 -31.30 -33.26
N LEU A 32 12.73 -30.09 -33.56
CA LEU A 32 12.81 -29.54 -34.93
C LEU A 32 14.22 -29.54 -35.56
N LEU A 33 15.25 -30.01 -34.85
CA LEU A 33 16.50 -30.49 -35.48
C LEU A 33 16.49 -32.02 -35.48
N GLY A 34 15.65 -32.59 -36.35
CA GLY A 34 15.76 -33.98 -36.76
C GLY A 34 17.04 -34.14 -37.60
N THR A 35 18.17 -34.41 -36.93
CA THR A 35 19.37 -34.87 -37.61
C THR A 35 19.08 -36.28 -38.15
N THR A 36 19.01 -36.41 -39.47
CA THR A 36 18.94 -37.69 -40.16
C THR A 36 20.14 -38.54 -39.75
N GLY A 37 19.86 -39.71 -39.19
CA GLY A 37 20.89 -40.69 -38.88
C GLY A 37 21.47 -41.27 -40.18
N LEU A 38 22.77 -41.11 -40.37
CA LEU A 38 23.59 -42.00 -41.18
C LEU A 38 24.99 -42.12 -40.57
N SER A 39 25.41 -43.39 -40.43
CA SER A 39 26.79 -43.86 -40.58
C SER A 39 27.83 -43.58 -39.46
N SER A 40 28.06 -44.64 -38.68
CA SER A 40 29.37 -45.32 -38.52
C SER A 40 30.56 -44.58 -37.89
N GLY A 41 31.11 -45.18 -36.82
CA GLY A 41 32.56 -45.24 -36.59
C GLY A 41 33.12 -44.47 -35.39
N ASN A 42 33.61 -45.24 -34.41
CA ASN A 42 34.63 -44.94 -33.40
C ASN A 42 35.39 -43.59 -33.48
N ALA A 43 35.49 -42.89 -32.35
CA ALA A 43 36.74 -42.85 -31.56
C ALA A 43 36.59 -41.98 -30.29
N VAL A 44 36.89 -42.60 -29.16
CA VAL A 44 37.30 -41.95 -27.91
C VAL A 44 38.56 -41.11 -28.17
N VAL A 45 38.53 -39.82 -27.83
CA VAL A 45 39.70 -39.10 -27.32
C VAL A 45 39.24 -38.16 -26.22
N SER A 46 39.71 -38.43 -25.01
CA SER A 46 39.65 -37.55 -23.85
C SER A 46 40.94 -36.72 -23.75
N SER A 47 40.77 -35.52 -23.16
CA SER A 47 41.76 -34.72 -22.41
C SER A 47 42.51 -33.60 -23.17
N PRO A 48 43.00 -32.55 -22.48
CA PRO A 48 42.48 -31.87 -21.28
C PRO A 48 42.56 -30.31 -21.33
N ILE A 49 41.84 -29.67 -20.39
CA ILE A 49 42.15 -28.42 -19.67
C ILE A 49 42.94 -27.32 -20.41
N SER A 50 42.28 -26.19 -20.67
CA SER A 50 42.89 -24.87 -20.50
C SER A 50 41.84 -23.85 -20.07
N SER A 51 41.88 -23.51 -18.79
CA SER A 51 41.25 -22.36 -18.18
C SER A 51 41.71 -21.07 -18.84
N ARG A 52 40.82 -20.37 -19.53
CA ARG A 52 41.01 -18.93 -19.81
C ARG A 52 39.66 -18.25 -19.95
N GLY A 53 39.27 -17.56 -18.88
CA GLY A 53 38.11 -16.71 -18.88
C GLY A 53 38.24 -15.62 -19.94
N ARG A 54 37.15 -15.39 -20.68
CA ARG A 54 36.63 -14.06 -20.98
C ARG A 54 35.29 -14.17 -21.69
N GLN A 55 34.38 -13.31 -21.24
CA GLN A 55 33.32 -12.70 -22.04
C GLN A 55 32.23 -13.62 -22.58
N ARG A 56 31.23 -13.84 -21.74
CA ARG A 56 29.84 -13.70 -22.15
C ARG A 56 29.62 -12.27 -22.66
N LEU A 57 29.88 -12.06 -23.94
CA LEU A 57 29.47 -10.90 -24.72
C LEU A 57 28.40 -11.38 -25.69
N LEU A 58 27.17 -10.94 -25.43
CA LEU A 58 26.07 -10.70 -26.36
C LEU A 58 26.24 -11.29 -27.77
N SER A 59 25.72 -12.50 -27.99
CA SER A 59 25.26 -12.91 -29.32
C SER A 59 23.74 -12.74 -29.36
N HIS A 60 23.36 -11.50 -29.68
CA HIS A 60 22.09 -11.16 -30.31
C HIS A 60 21.98 -11.97 -31.60
N GLN A 61 21.10 -12.96 -31.63
CA GLN A 61 20.61 -13.54 -32.88
C GLN A 61 19.10 -13.66 -32.75
N SER A 62 18.48 -12.69 -33.38
CA SER A 62 17.06 -12.52 -33.69
C SER A 62 16.41 -13.81 -34.18
N ASP A 63 15.35 -14.22 -33.50
CA ASP A 63 14.21 -14.89 -34.13
C ASP A 63 12.94 -14.32 -33.50
N GLU A 64 12.15 -13.68 -34.35
CA GLU A 64 10.84 -13.10 -34.08
C GLU A 64 9.85 -14.24 -33.79
N GLU A 65 9.43 -14.42 -32.53
CA GLU A 65 8.12 -15.00 -32.24
C GLU A 65 7.50 -14.36 -31.01
N GLU A 66 6.34 -13.76 -31.27
CA GLU A 66 5.42 -13.04 -30.39
C GLU A 66 4.87 -13.96 -29.28
N GLY A 67 5.72 -14.31 -28.33
CA GLY A 67 5.28 -14.64 -26.99
C GLY A 67 5.26 -13.35 -26.18
N VAL A 68 4.16 -13.08 -25.46
CA VAL A 68 4.21 -12.18 -24.30
C VAL A 68 5.12 -12.86 -23.27
N GLU A 69 6.43 -12.74 -23.48
CA GLU A 69 7.39 -12.86 -22.41
C GLU A 69 6.99 -11.77 -21.44
N MET A 70 6.48 -12.20 -20.29
CA MET A 70 6.52 -11.38 -19.10
C MET A 70 7.98 -10.99 -18.96
N THR A 71 8.31 -9.78 -19.45
CA THR A 71 9.53 -9.09 -19.08
C THR A 71 9.68 -9.30 -17.58
N PRO A 72 10.87 -9.66 -17.08
CA PRO A 72 11.07 -9.75 -15.65
C PRO A 72 10.60 -8.39 -15.15
N THR A 73 9.47 -8.37 -14.43
CA THR A 73 8.89 -7.16 -13.87
C THR A 73 10.06 -6.44 -13.26
N ASN A 74 10.41 -5.28 -13.84
CA ASN A 74 11.37 -4.37 -13.26
C ASN A 74 11.13 -4.46 -11.76
N GLN A 75 12.15 -4.83 -11.01
CA GLN A 75 12.16 -4.68 -9.57
C GLN A 75 12.09 -3.17 -9.33
N HIS A 76 10.92 -2.58 -9.56
CA HIS A 76 10.63 -1.22 -9.21
C HIS A 76 10.67 -1.25 -7.70
N LEU A 77 11.73 -0.67 -7.15
CA LEU A 77 11.79 -0.33 -5.73
C LEU A 77 10.44 0.30 -5.38
N PRO A 78 9.85 -0.07 -4.23
CA PRO A 78 8.66 0.60 -3.74
C PRO A 78 8.87 2.11 -3.85
N PRO A 79 7.88 2.84 -4.39
CA PRO A 79 8.03 4.27 -4.55
C PRO A 79 8.28 4.90 -3.18
N LEU A 80 9.02 6.01 -3.13
CA LEU A 80 9.40 6.67 -1.87
C LEU A 80 8.19 7.04 -0.99
N TRP A 81 7.00 7.21 -1.58
CA TRP A 81 5.77 7.43 -0.82
C TRP A 81 5.25 6.18 -0.11
N ALA A 82 5.58 4.97 -0.58
CA ALA A 82 5.24 3.71 0.09
C ALA A 82 5.96 3.58 1.43
N ASP A 83 7.24 3.94 1.50
CA ASP A 83 7.99 3.96 2.76
C ASP A 83 7.36 4.94 3.78
N MET A 84 6.90 6.11 3.31
CA MET A 84 6.18 7.07 4.17
C MET A 84 4.83 6.53 4.66
N VAL A 85 4.15 5.72 3.85
CA VAL A 85 2.89 5.06 4.20
C VAL A 85 3.12 3.99 5.27
N GLU A 86 4.19 3.19 5.14
CA GLU A 86 4.60 2.23 6.17
C GLU A 86 4.95 2.93 7.48
N GLU A 87 5.75 4.01 7.41
CA GLU A 87 6.13 4.78 8.60
C GLU A 87 4.91 5.45 9.29
N ALA A 88 3.92 5.90 8.51
CA ALA A 88 2.65 6.39 9.05
C ALA A 88 1.79 5.27 9.65
N HIS A 89 1.85 4.04 9.11
CA HIS A 89 1.20 2.88 9.71
C HIS A 89 1.83 2.50 11.05
N ASP A 90 3.16 2.57 11.16
CA ASP A 90 3.87 2.33 12.42
C ASP A 90 3.50 3.36 13.50
N ASP A 91 3.31 4.63 13.12
CA ASP A 91 2.77 5.65 14.03
C ASP A 91 1.37 5.29 14.54
N VAL A 92 0.48 4.88 13.64
CA VAL A 92 -0.90 4.50 13.96
C VAL A 92 -0.93 3.32 14.94
N GLU A 93 -0.01 2.37 14.78
CA GLU A 93 0.14 1.26 15.72
C GLU A 93 0.67 1.72 17.09
N GLN A 94 1.69 2.59 17.11
CA GLN A 94 2.19 3.19 18.35
C GLN A 94 1.10 3.99 19.08
N ILE A 95 0.27 4.75 18.36
CA ILE A 95 -0.87 5.48 18.94
C ILE A 95 -1.85 4.50 19.60
N LYS A 96 -2.20 3.38 18.94
CA LYS A 96 -3.09 2.36 19.50
C LYS A 96 -2.53 1.78 20.80
N GLU A 97 -1.24 1.44 20.81
CA GLU A 97 -0.59 0.89 21.99
C GLU A 97 -0.60 1.88 23.16
N LYS A 98 -0.19 3.13 22.90
CA LYS A 98 -0.13 4.20 23.91
C LYS A 98 -1.53 4.58 24.42
N MET A 99 -2.54 4.56 23.56
CA MET A 99 -3.94 4.79 23.95
C MET A 99 -4.44 3.71 24.93
N SER A 100 -4.08 2.43 24.69
CA SER A 100 -4.39 1.33 25.62
C SER A 100 -3.64 1.45 26.95
N GLN A 101 -2.36 1.83 26.92
CA GLN A 101 -1.57 2.09 28.14
C GLN A 101 -2.20 3.22 28.97
N LEU A 102 -2.57 4.32 28.31
CA LEU A 102 -3.26 5.44 28.92
C LEU A 102 -4.61 5.01 29.53
N GLN A 103 -5.37 4.13 28.85
CA GLN A 103 -6.63 3.62 29.38
C GLN A 103 -6.44 2.86 30.69
N LYS A 104 -5.41 2.01 30.74
CA LYS A 104 -5.08 1.24 31.94
C LYS A 104 -4.62 2.16 33.08
N ALA A 105 -3.79 3.17 32.79
CA ALA A 105 -3.34 4.16 33.77
C ALA A 105 -4.52 4.98 34.32
N GLN A 106 -5.38 5.49 33.45
CA GLN A 106 -6.60 6.23 33.81
C GLN A 106 -7.55 5.38 34.66
N GLN A 107 -7.76 4.11 34.30
CA GLN A 107 -8.61 3.20 35.07
C GLN A 107 -8.01 2.88 36.44
N ARG A 108 -6.70 2.62 36.52
CA ARG A 108 -5.99 2.41 37.80
C ARG A 108 -6.10 3.63 38.70
N ARG A 109 -5.99 4.85 38.14
CA ARG A 109 -6.16 6.10 38.90
C ARG A 109 -7.56 6.23 39.48
N LEU A 110 -8.61 5.92 38.71
CA LEU A 110 -9.99 5.93 39.20
C LEU A 110 -10.24 4.89 40.32
N LEU A 111 -9.52 3.77 40.33
CA LEU A 111 -9.57 2.75 41.39
C LEU A 111 -8.81 3.15 42.66
N LYS A 112 -7.78 4.00 42.57
CA LYS A 112 -6.89 4.36 43.69
C LYS A 112 -7.51 5.30 44.73
N VAL A 113 -8.78 5.71 44.59
CA VAL A 113 -9.50 6.42 45.65
C VAL A 113 -9.61 5.58 46.95
N PHE A 114 -9.24 4.29 46.93
CA PHE A 114 -9.30 3.38 48.07
C PHE A 114 -7.95 2.81 48.57
N ASP A 115 -6.78 3.25 48.06
CA ASP A 115 -5.47 2.66 48.45
C ASP A 115 -4.44 3.72 48.85
N ASP A 116 -4.36 3.99 50.16
CA ASP A 116 -3.48 4.94 50.84
C ASP A 116 -2.00 4.46 50.93
N GLY A 117 -1.49 3.83 49.87
CA GLY A 117 -0.10 3.32 49.81
C GLY A 117 0.88 4.29 49.12
N GLU A 118 1.80 4.87 49.89
CA GLU A 118 2.88 5.82 49.50
C GLU A 118 3.95 5.30 48.49
N GLY A 119 3.73 4.20 47.77
CA GLY A 119 4.83 3.44 47.13
C GLY A 119 5.04 3.59 45.62
N HIS A 120 4.16 4.26 44.87
CA HIS A 120 4.22 4.23 43.40
C HIS A 120 4.24 5.64 42.81
N ALA A 121 5.31 5.91 42.05
CA ALA A 121 5.54 7.14 41.29
C ALA A 121 4.25 7.69 40.68
N ASN A 122 4.02 8.99 40.91
CA ASN A 122 2.80 9.74 40.58
C ASN A 122 2.14 9.27 39.26
N PRO A 123 1.01 8.53 39.31
CA PRO A 123 0.30 8.09 38.11
C PRO A 123 -0.15 9.27 37.24
N ASP A 124 -0.25 10.47 37.83
CA ASP A 124 -0.57 11.72 37.13
C ASP A 124 0.56 12.13 36.18
N ARG A 125 1.82 11.96 36.59
CA ARG A 125 2.97 12.22 35.70
C ARG A 125 3.02 11.23 34.54
N GLU A 126 2.61 9.97 34.78
CA GLU A 126 2.53 8.96 33.74
C GLU A 126 1.41 9.26 32.74
N ILE A 127 0.22 9.64 33.23
CA ILE A 127 -0.94 10.03 32.40
C ILE A 127 -0.61 11.27 31.56
N ASP A 128 0.03 12.29 32.15
CA ASP A 128 0.47 13.50 31.46
C ASP A 128 1.53 13.17 30.39
N ALA A 129 2.52 12.35 30.71
CA ALA A 129 3.56 11.94 29.77
C ALA A 129 2.99 11.14 28.60
N LEU A 130 2.07 10.22 28.85
CA LEU A 130 1.39 9.44 27.81
C LEU A 130 0.50 10.33 26.93
N THR A 131 -0.20 11.29 27.52
CA THR A 131 -1.06 12.24 26.79
C THR A 131 -0.24 13.18 25.90
N ALA A 132 0.90 13.68 26.39
CA ALA A 132 1.82 14.48 25.61
C ALA A 132 2.45 13.68 24.45
N ASN A 133 2.87 12.44 24.71
CA ASN A 133 3.43 11.55 23.69
C ASN A 133 2.38 11.23 22.61
N LEU A 134 1.15 10.88 23.00
CA LEU A 134 0.04 10.67 22.05
C LEU A 134 -0.18 11.90 21.18
N THR A 135 -0.22 13.10 21.77
CA THR A 135 -0.39 14.36 21.02
C THR A 135 0.73 14.57 20.01
N HIS A 136 1.98 14.26 20.38
CA HIS A 136 3.12 14.33 19.46
C HIS A 136 3.01 13.28 18.33
N LEU A 137 2.63 12.04 18.64
CA LEU A 137 2.42 10.99 17.63
C LEU A 137 1.30 11.35 16.64
N PHE A 138 0.19 11.93 17.12
CA PHE A 138 -0.89 12.42 16.26
C PHE A 138 -0.40 13.52 15.29
N LYS A 139 0.33 14.52 15.79
CA LYS A 139 0.92 15.59 14.96
C LYS A 139 1.97 15.05 13.97
N ARG A 140 2.79 14.08 14.40
CA ARG A 140 3.79 13.43 13.54
C ARG A 140 3.14 12.64 12.40
N CYS A 141 2.13 11.83 12.72
CA CYS A 141 1.38 11.06 11.74
C CYS A 141 0.65 11.97 10.75
N GLU A 142 0.05 13.08 11.23
CA GLU A 142 -0.56 14.09 10.37
C GLU A 142 0.45 14.71 9.40
N GLY A 143 1.62 15.12 9.88
CA GLY A 143 2.69 15.68 9.05
C GLY A 143 3.12 14.71 7.94
N ARG A 144 3.25 13.41 8.25
CA ARG A 144 3.54 12.37 7.25
C ARG A 144 2.42 12.21 6.23
N ILE A 145 1.16 12.20 6.65
CA ILE A 145 0.00 12.14 5.74
C ILE A 145 -0.01 13.34 4.78
N GLN A 146 0.35 14.54 5.25
CA GLN A 146 0.46 15.73 4.41
C GLN A 146 1.65 15.67 3.45
N GLN A 147 2.80 15.13 3.87
CA GLN A 147 3.98 14.94 3.01
C GLN A 147 3.73 13.91 1.90
N ILE A 148 2.91 12.89 2.18
CA ILE A 148 2.42 11.96 1.15
C ILE A 148 1.61 12.71 0.07
N CYS A 149 0.96 13.85 0.35
CA CYS A 149 0.29 14.63 -0.71
C CYS A 149 1.24 15.39 -1.63
N VAL A 150 2.38 15.84 -1.08
CA VAL A 150 3.30 16.76 -1.78
C VAL A 150 4.32 16.00 -2.61
N THR A 151 4.62 14.75 -2.24
CA THR A 151 5.58 13.90 -2.95
C THR A 151 5.01 13.45 -4.29
N GLN A 152 5.24 14.24 -5.34
CA GLN A 152 4.97 13.87 -6.72
C GLN A 152 6.22 13.21 -7.29
N THR A 153 6.15 11.91 -7.59
CA THR A 153 7.22 11.21 -8.31
C THR A 153 7.08 11.50 -9.82
N PRO A 154 8.11 12.04 -10.49
CA PRO A 154 8.03 12.43 -11.90
C PRO A 154 8.09 11.26 -12.89
N ASP A 155 8.48 10.05 -12.46
CA ASP A 155 8.66 8.89 -13.35
C ASP A 155 7.94 7.64 -12.84
N SER A 156 7.36 6.91 -13.80
CA SER A 156 6.49 5.71 -13.78
C SER A 156 4.99 5.94 -13.49
N ASP A 157 4.15 5.66 -14.50
CA ASP A 157 2.67 5.58 -14.49
C ASP A 157 1.93 6.51 -13.51
N THR A 158 2.08 7.81 -13.75
CA THR A 158 1.59 8.93 -12.93
C THR A 158 0.13 8.80 -12.48
N ARG A 159 -0.77 8.24 -13.28
CA ARG A 159 -2.20 8.19 -12.93
C ARG A 159 -2.54 7.05 -11.97
N SER A 160 -2.01 5.84 -12.18
CA SER A 160 -2.25 4.71 -11.26
C SER A 160 -1.56 4.93 -9.92
N ASP A 161 -0.34 5.47 -9.94
CA ASP A 161 0.42 5.72 -8.73
C ASP A 161 -0.21 6.84 -7.90
N GLN A 162 -0.71 7.90 -8.54
CA GLN A 162 -1.52 8.91 -7.85
C GLN A 162 -2.79 8.33 -7.24
N LEU A 163 -3.47 7.40 -7.91
CA LEU A 163 -4.67 6.75 -7.36
C LEU A 163 -4.32 5.89 -6.15
N LEU A 164 -3.22 5.12 -6.21
CA LEU A 164 -2.73 4.31 -5.09
C LEU A 164 -2.32 5.18 -3.90
N GLN A 165 -1.53 6.22 -4.14
CA GLN A 165 -1.10 7.19 -3.14
C GLN A 165 -2.29 7.85 -2.45
N ARG A 166 -3.29 8.32 -3.23
CA ARG A 166 -4.52 8.85 -2.65
C ARG A 166 -5.23 7.77 -1.85
N ASN A 167 -5.45 6.56 -2.38
CA ASN A 167 -6.13 5.50 -1.63
C ASN A 167 -5.41 5.13 -0.32
N ALA A 168 -4.08 5.12 -0.29
CA ALA A 168 -3.29 4.90 0.91
C ALA A 168 -3.48 6.04 1.93
N GLN A 169 -3.31 7.29 1.49
CA GLN A 169 -3.54 8.49 2.30
C GLN A 169 -4.93 8.49 2.95
N ARG A 170 -5.94 8.15 2.13
CA ARG A 170 -7.34 8.04 2.51
C ARG A 170 -7.57 6.99 3.60
N SER A 171 -6.98 5.81 3.44
CA SER A 171 -7.04 4.73 4.42
C SER A 171 -6.42 5.14 5.75
N ILE A 172 -5.21 5.72 5.74
CA ILE A 172 -4.51 6.15 6.95
C ILE A 172 -5.28 7.28 7.63
N ALA A 173 -5.76 8.28 6.88
CA ALA A 173 -6.54 9.38 7.43
C ALA A 173 -7.82 8.89 8.13
N ALA A 174 -8.54 7.93 7.53
CA ALA A 174 -9.72 7.33 8.16
C ALA A 174 -9.37 6.58 9.46
N GLN A 175 -8.25 5.85 9.49
CA GLN A 175 -7.76 5.19 10.71
C GLN A 175 -7.40 6.21 11.79
N LEU A 176 -6.69 7.27 11.44
CA LEU A 176 -6.28 8.33 12.36
C LEU A 176 -7.49 9.09 12.94
N GLN A 177 -8.52 9.32 12.12
CA GLN A 177 -9.79 9.88 12.58
C GLN A 177 -10.52 8.98 13.58
N ALA A 178 -10.61 7.68 13.29
CA ALA A 178 -11.23 6.73 14.21
C ALA A 178 -10.49 6.68 15.56
N LEU A 179 -9.15 6.73 15.54
CA LEU A 179 -8.33 6.80 16.76
C LEU A 179 -8.54 8.11 17.52
N ASN A 180 -8.59 9.25 16.83
CA ASN A 180 -8.90 10.54 17.46
C ASN A 180 -10.28 10.53 18.13
N ALA A 181 -11.30 9.97 17.48
CA ALA A 181 -12.64 9.84 18.05
C ALA A 181 -12.63 8.93 19.30
N ALA A 182 -11.93 7.80 19.23
CA ALA A 182 -11.77 6.87 20.36
C ALA A 182 -11.05 7.54 21.54
N PHE A 183 -9.94 8.24 21.29
CA PHE A 183 -9.19 8.98 22.30
C PHE A 183 -10.06 10.04 22.99
N ARG A 184 -10.84 10.83 22.24
CA ARG A 184 -11.75 11.83 22.82
C ARG A 184 -12.85 11.19 23.66
N SER A 185 -13.41 10.06 23.22
CA SER A 185 -14.40 9.31 23.99
C SER A 185 -13.80 8.76 25.28
N GLN A 186 -12.56 8.29 25.23
CA GLN A 186 -11.83 7.79 26.39
C GLN A 186 -11.54 8.92 27.40
N GLN A 187 -11.01 10.05 26.95
CA GLN A 187 -10.77 11.22 27.78
C GLN A 187 -12.07 11.75 28.40
N LYS A 188 -13.15 11.87 27.61
CA LYS A 188 -14.46 12.29 28.13
C LYS A 188 -14.98 11.35 29.23
N THR A 189 -14.81 10.04 29.04
CA THR A 189 -15.19 9.03 30.05
C THR A 189 -14.36 9.16 31.32
N TYR A 190 -13.05 9.37 31.18
CA TYR A 190 -12.15 9.60 32.32
C TYR A 190 -12.55 10.85 33.12
N LEU A 191 -12.72 12.00 32.45
CA LEU A 191 -13.16 13.25 33.09
C LEU A 191 -14.54 13.11 33.78
N ALA A 192 -15.45 12.34 33.18
CA ALA A 192 -16.76 12.06 33.78
C ALA A 192 -16.66 11.15 35.01
N GLY A 193 -15.79 10.13 34.97
CA GLY A 193 -15.51 9.23 36.09
C GLY A 193 -14.89 9.98 37.27
N GLU A 194 -13.93 10.87 37.00
CA GLU A 194 -13.30 11.70 38.02
C GLU A 194 -14.29 12.65 38.70
N ARG A 195 -15.18 13.29 37.93
CA ARG A 195 -16.28 14.12 38.47
C ARG A 195 -17.24 13.31 39.32
N ARG A 196 -17.48 12.04 38.99
CA ARG A 196 -18.36 11.15 39.76
C ARG A 196 -17.74 10.81 41.12
N CYS A 197 -16.48 10.40 41.15
CA CYS A 197 -15.75 10.16 42.40
C CYS A 197 -15.70 11.41 43.29
N ARG A 198 -15.49 12.61 42.71
CA ARG A 198 -15.54 13.87 43.47
C ARG A 198 -16.91 14.08 44.14
N ARG A 199 -18.01 13.78 43.46
CA ARG A 199 -19.37 14.00 44.00
C ARG A 199 -19.71 13.04 45.13
N GLU A 200 -19.17 11.82 45.10
CA GLU A 200 -19.41 10.79 46.12
C GLU A 200 -18.54 11.01 47.37
N GLY A 201 -17.32 11.56 47.24
CA GLY A 201 -16.45 11.88 48.39
C GLY A 201 -16.90 13.08 49.23
N VAL A 202 -17.58 14.06 48.63
CA VAL A 202 -18.08 15.27 49.33
C VAL A 202 -19.36 14.99 50.14
N GLY A 203 -19.99 13.82 49.97
CA GLY A 203 -21.23 13.46 50.67
C GLY A 203 -21.05 13.02 52.13
N PHE A 204 -19.82 12.88 52.64
CA PHE A 204 -19.53 12.32 53.96
C PHE A 204 -18.73 13.24 54.90
N ALA A 205 -18.23 14.38 54.43
CA ALA A 205 -17.33 15.26 55.19
C ALA A 205 -17.95 16.66 55.39
N ASP A 206 -18.97 16.74 56.25
CA ASP A 206 -19.57 18.03 56.68
C ASP A 206 -18.93 18.56 57.99
N ASP A 207 -17.90 17.89 58.54
CA ASP A 207 -17.32 18.26 59.84
C ASP A 207 -15.78 18.05 59.91
N MET A 208 -15.00 18.87 59.18
CA MET A 208 -13.61 19.22 59.57
C MET A 208 -13.03 20.38 58.75
N LEU A 209 -12.88 21.55 59.37
CA LEU A 209 -12.36 22.78 58.75
C LEU A 209 -10.88 22.70 58.32
N SER A 210 -10.09 21.80 58.92
CA SER A 210 -8.66 21.62 58.61
C SER A 210 -8.43 20.66 57.43
N GLU A 211 -9.37 19.76 57.16
CA GLU A 211 -9.32 18.84 56.02
C GLU A 211 -9.79 19.53 54.73
N LEU A 212 -10.67 20.54 54.86
CA LEU A 212 -11.11 21.39 53.76
C LEU A 212 -9.97 22.14 53.07
N ALA A 213 -8.98 22.66 53.79
CA ALA A 213 -7.85 23.38 53.19
C ALA A 213 -6.91 22.46 52.38
N LEU A 214 -6.71 21.22 52.82
CA LEU A 214 -5.95 20.20 52.08
C LEU A 214 -6.76 19.65 50.89
N MET A 215 -8.07 19.47 51.07
CA MET A 215 -9.00 19.13 49.98
C MET A 215 -9.09 20.23 48.92
N GLU A 216 -9.09 21.51 49.32
CA GLU A 216 -9.12 22.66 48.41
C GLU A 216 -7.83 22.74 47.59
N GLN A 217 -6.67 22.53 48.22
CA GLN A 217 -5.39 22.48 47.53
C GLN A 217 -5.29 21.29 46.55
N ASP A 218 -5.77 20.10 46.93
CA ASP A 218 -5.85 18.94 46.03
C ASP A 218 -6.88 19.16 44.90
N ALA A 219 -7.99 19.85 45.19
CA ALA A 219 -8.99 20.20 44.20
C ALA A 219 -8.45 21.15 43.14
N ASP A 220 -7.64 22.15 43.53
CA ASP A 220 -6.99 23.11 42.63
C ASP A 220 -5.91 22.47 41.77
N LEU A 221 -5.07 21.61 42.37
CA LEU A 221 -4.05 20.84 41.64
C LEU A 221 -4.68 19.97 40.54
N ARG A 222 -5.74 19.22 40.89
CA ARG A 222 -6.49 18.38 39.93
C ARG A 222 -7.19 19.22 38.87
N GLN A 223 -7.69 20.40 39.20
CA GLN A 223 -8.33 21.30 38.23
C GLN A 223 -7.33 21.83 37.19
N GLY A 224 -6.07 22.06 37.60
CA GLY A 224 -4.97 22.35 36.69
C GLY A 224 -4.61 21.20 35.75
N GLU A 225 -4.62 19.95 36.24
CA GLU A 225 -4.38 18.75 35.43
C GLU A 225 -5.49 18.53 34.39
N LEU A 226 -6.76 18.66 34.82
CA LEU A 226 -7.93 18.62 33.94
C LEU A 226 -7.85 19.69 32.83
N ALA A 227 -7.32 20.88 33.14
CA ALA A 227 -7.13 21.94 32.16
C ALA A 227 -6.07 21.57 31.09
N LYS A 228 -4.98 20.88 31.47
CA LYS A 228 -3.98 20.40 30.51
C LYS A 228 -4.54 19.33 29.57
N ILE A 229 -5.33 18.39 30.10
CA ILE A 229 -6.01 17.38 29.28
C ILE A 229 -6.99 18.06 28.32
N ALA A 230 -7.77 19.05 28.79
CA ALA A 230 -8.66 19.83 27.95
C ALA A 230 -7.92 20.60 26.85
N GLN A 231 -6.75 21.16 27.14
CA GLN A 231 -5.89 21.81 26.16
C GLN A 231 -5.39 20.81 25.10
N SER A 232 -4.93 19.62 25.50
CA SER A 232 -4.52 18.58 24.56
C SER A 232 -5.69 18.10 23.69
N MET A 233 -6.91 18.02 24.24
CA MET A 233 -8.12 17.73 23.46
C MET A 233 -8.47 18.85 22.46
N ALA A 234 -8.19 20.11 22.79
CA ALA A 234 -8.42 21.25 21.90
C ALA A 234 -7.40 21.25 20.74
N ASP A 235 -6.13 20.99 21.02
CA ASP A 235 -5.08 20.82 20.02
C ASP A 235 -5.41 19.69 19.03
N LEU A 236 -5.82 18.53 19.54
CA LEU A 236 -6.24 17.39 18.70
C LEU A 236 -7.54 17.65 17.94
N HIS A 237 -8.38 18.57 18.42
CA HIS A 237 -9.59 18.95 17.69
C HIS A 237 -9.28 19.67 16.39
N GLN A 238 -8.21 20.48 16.35
CA GLN A 238 -7.75 21.12 15.13
C GLN A 238 -7.30 20.08 14.10
N ILE A 239 -6.44 19.13 14.51
CA ILE A 239 -6.01 17.99 13.67
C ILE A 239 -7.22 17.20 13.16
N PHE A 240 -8.21 16.95 14.03
CA PHE A 240 -9.44 16.26 13.66
C PHE A 240 -10.20 17.00 12.55
N LYS A 241 -10.27 18.33 12.59
CA LYS A 241 -10.96 19.14 11.58
C LYS A 241 -10.23 19.08 10.24
N ASP A 242 -8.91 19.14 10.28
CA ASP A 242 -8.06 19.10 9.08
C ASP A 242 -8.10 17.71 8.42
N LEU A 243 -8.08 16.64 9.22
CA LEU A 243 -8.33 15.27 8.74
C LEU A 243 -9.78 15.04 8.29
N SER A 244 -10.76 15.72 8.89
CA SER A 244 -12.17 15.63 8.48
C SER A 244 -12.38 16.20 7.11
N ASN A 245 -11.80 17.34 6.79
CA ASN A 245 -11.87 17.87 5.43
C ASN A 245 -11.25 16.88 4.43
N LEU A 246 -10.11 16.27 4.79
CA LEU A 246 -9.46 15.27 3.95
C LEU A 246 -10.31 13.99 3.73
N VAL A 247 -11.03 13.53 4.75
CA VAL A 247 -11.88 12.32 4.71
C VAL A 247 -13.29 12.57 4.17
N ILE A 248 -13.82 13.79 4.29
CA ILE A 248 -15.15 14.20 3.80
C ILE A 248 -15.16 14.43 2.29
N ASP A 249 -14.10 14.97 1.69
CA ASP A 249 -13.91 15.16 0.22
C ASP A 249 -13.90 13.85 -0.60
N GLN A 250 -14.14 12.76 0.11
CA GLN A 250 -13.88 11.40 -0.23
C GLN A 250 -15.19 10.59 -0.20
N GLY A 251 -16.34 11.28 -0.12
CA GLY A 251 -17.69 10.81 0.18
C GLY A 251 -18.10 9.38 -0.20
N THR A 252 -18.96 8.84 0.67
CA THR A 252 -19.58 7.50 0.79
C THR A 252 -18.61 6.31 0.65
N ILE A 253 -18.54 5.49 1.71
CA ILE A 253 -17.78 4.22 1.74
C ILE A 253 -18.16 3.28 0.57
N LEU A 254 -19.35 3.46 -0.02
CA LEU A 254 -19.84 2.68 -1.16
C LEU A 254 -19.30 3.12 -2.53
N ASP A 255 -19.08 4.42 -2.80
CA ASP A 255 -18.80 4.87 -4.18
C ASP A 255 -17.38 4.54 -4.68
N ARG A 256 -16.43 4.19 -3.81
CA ARG A 256 -15.02 4.19 -4.21
C ARG A 256 -14.55 2.95 -4.95
N ILE A 257 -15.06 1.78 -4.58
CA ILE A 257 -14.71 0.54 -5.28
C ILE A 257 -15.44 0.53 -6.61
N ASP A 258 -16.74 0.83 -6.61
CA ASP A 258 -17.55 0.85 -7.82
C ASP A 258 -17.05 1.88 -8.84
N TYR A 259 -16.71 3.10 -8.39
CA TYR A 259 -16.11 4.12 -9.27
C TYR A 259 -14.76 3.69 -9.83
N ASN A 260 -13.85 3.18 -8.99
CA ASN A 260 -12.53 2.75 -9.46
C ASN A 260 -12.63 1.55 -10.42
N VAL A 261 -13.54 0.60 -10.15
CA VAL A 261 -13.79 -0.56 -11.02
C VAL A 261 -14.43 -0.13 -12.34
N GLU A 262 -15.39 0.79 -12.32
CA GLU A 262 -16.02 1.36 -13.51
C GLU A 262 -14.99 2.12 -14.37
N GLN A 263 -14.10 2.89 -13.75
CA GLN A 263 -13.00 3.56 -14.47
C GLN A 263 -12.04 2.55 -15.11
N VAL A 264 -11.71 1.45 -14.43
CA VAL A 264 -10.89 0.38 -15.00
C VAL A 264 -11.60 -0.32 -16.16
N LEU A 265 -12.91 -0.55 -16.03
CA LEU A 265 -13.74 -1.13 -17.07
C LEU A 265 -13.78 -0.23 -18.32
N GLN A 266 -14.01 1.06 -18.15
CA GLN A 266 -14.01 2.04 -19.23
C GLN A 266 -12.64 2.15 -19.91
N ASN A 267 -11.54 2.19 -19.14
CA ASN A 267 -10.19 2.24 -19.71
C ASN A 267 -9.85 0.95 -20.48
N THR A 268 -10.24 -0.22 -19.97
CA THR A 268 -9.97 -1.52 -20.60
C THR A 268 -10.78 -1.70 -21.88
N THR A 269 -12.04 -1.28 -21.89
CA THR A 269 -12.89 -1.35 -23.10
C THR A 269 -12.36 -0.42 -24.20
N GLN A 270 -11.94 0.80 -23.87
CA GLN A 270 -11.30 1.71 -24.82
C GLN A 270 -9.97 1.15 -25.35
N ALA A 271 -9.14 0.57 -24.48
CA ALA A 271 -7.90 -0.09 -24.87
C ALA A 271 -8.15 -1.25 -25.86
N ASN A 272 -9.20 -2.05 -25.63
CA ASN A 272 -9.57 -3.14 -26.54
C ASN A 272 -9.97 -2.63 -27.94
N VAL A 273 -10.72 -1.53 -28.00
CA VAL A 273 -11.07 -0.86 -29.27
C VAL A 273 -9.83 -0.36 -30.00
N GLN A 274 -8.87 0.22 -29.28
CA GLN A 274 -7.60 0.68 -29.86
C GLN A 274 -6.75 -0.48 -30.38
N LEU A 275 -6.68 -1.59 -29.63
CA LEU A 275 -5.99 -2.82 -30.06
C LEU A 275 -6.63 -3.41 -31.32
N ARG A 276 -7.96 -3.47 -31.40
CA ARG A 276 -8.64 -3.93 -32.63
C ARG A 276 -8.37 -3.03 -33.83
N LYS A 277 -8.36 -1.71 -33.64
CA LYS A 277 -7.99 -0.78 -34.72
C LYS A 277 -6.53 -0.97 -35.14
N ALA A 278 -5.63 -1.20 -34.19
CA ALA A 278 -4.23 -1.47 -34.48
C ALA A 278 -4.06 -2.80 -35.24
N GLU A 279 -4.76 -3.85 -34.83
CA GLU A 279 -4.80 -5.15 -35.50
C GLU A 279 -5.33 -5.02 -36.94
N GLU A 280 -6.44 -4.30 -37.13
CA GLU A 280 -7.01 -4.05 -38.47
C GLU A 280 -6.04 -3.24 -39.35
N ASN A 281 -5.35 -2.25 -38.77
CA ASN A 281 -4.35 -1.45 -39.47
C ASN A 281 -3.10 -2.27 -39.82
N GLN A 282 -2.62 -3.13 -38.92
CA GLN A 282 -1.52 -4.06 -39.18
C GLN A 282 -1.90 -5.11 -40.22
N ARG A 283 -3.13 -5.59 -40.20
CA ARG A 283 -3.67 -6.51 -41.21
C ARG A 283 -3.83 -5.85 -42.58
N SER A 284 -3.88 -4.52 -42.64
CA SER A 284 -3.93 -3.82 -43.93
C SER A 284 -2.60 -4.04 -44.67
N GLY A 285 -2.61 -4.99 -45.60
CA GLY A 285 -1.46 -5.38 -46.43
C GLY A 285 -1.00 -4.29 -47.42
N ARG A 286 -1.06 -3.02 -47.05
CA ARG A 286 -0.62 -1.87 -47.85
C ARG A 286 0.86 -1.99 -48.21
N ALA A 287 1.69 -2.42 -47.26
CA ALA A 287 3.09 -2.74 -47.52
C ALA A 287 3.24 -3.93 -48.48
N ALA A 288 2.48 -5.01 -48.27
CA ALA A 288 2.49 -6.18 -49.17
C ALA A 288 2.05 -5.82 -50.60
N LYS A 289 1.05 -4.95 -50.77
CA LYS A 289 0.60 -4.46 -52.08
C LYS A 289 1.67 -3.63 -52.79
N CYS A 290 2.43 -2.80 -52.07
CA CYS A 290 3.54 -2.04 -52.62
C CYS A 290 4.68 -2.96 -53.10
N ILE A 291 5.02 -3.98 -52.30
CA ILE A 291 6.03 -4.98 -52.65
C ILE A 291 5.61 -5.76 -53.90
N VAL A 292 4.36 -6.23 -53.97
CA VAL A 292 3.84 -6.95 -55.14
C VAL A 292 3.89 -6.07 -56.40
N PHE A 293 3.51 -4.80 -56.31
CA PHE A 293 3.58 -3.86 -57.44
C PHE A 293 5.02 -3.67 -57.95
N LEU A 294 5.98 -3.52 -57.03
CA LEU A 294 7.40 -3.36 -57.36
C LEU A 294 7.94 -4.59 -58.08
N VAL A 295 7.61 -5.80 -57.61
CA VAL A 295 8.00 -7.06 -58.26
C VAL A 295 7.46 -7.17 -59.69
N ILE A 296 6.20 -6.80 -59.92
CA ILE A 296 5.58 -6.82 -61.26
C ILE A 296 6.32 -5.86 -62.22
N THR A 297 6.70 -4.68 -61.73
CA THR A 297 7.42 -3.69 -62.56
C THR A 297 8.82 -4.18 -62.94
N ILE A 298 9.54 -4.81 -62.01
CA ILE A 298 10.85 -5.40 -62.31
C ILE A 298 10.73 -6.51 -63.35
N PHE A 299 9.74 -7.40 -63.21
CA PHE A 299 9.51 -8.48 -64.16
C PHE A 299 9.24 -7.93 -65.58
N PHE A 300 8.41 -6.88 -65.69
CA PHE A 300 8.13 -6.24 -66.96
C PHE A 300 9.39 -5.66 -67.63
N LEU A 301 10.27 -5.01 -66.85
CA LEU A 301 11.55 -4.48 -67.36
C LEU A 301 12.49 -5.60 -67.85
N LEU A 302 12.51 -6.75 -67.17
CA LEU A 302 13.29 -7.91 -67.60
C LEU A 302 12.81 -8.47 -68.95
N VAL A 303 11.49 -8.60 -69.15
CA VAL A 303 10.92 -9.08 -70.41
C VAL A 303 11.28 -8.13 -71.57
N LEU A 304 11.17 -6.82 -71.37
CA LEU A 304 11.57 -5.83 -72.38
C LEU A 304 13.06 -5.92 -72.71
N LEU A 305 13.91 -6.18 -71.72
CA LEU A 305 15.36 -6.33 -71.94
C LEU A 305 15.65 -7.57 -72.79
N ILE A 306 15.01 -8.70 -72.49
CA ILE A 306 15.15 -9.94 -73.27
C ILE A 306 14.65 -9.75 -74.70
N MET A 307 13.48 -9.14 -74.89
CA MET A 307 12.94 -8.85 -76.22
C MET A 307 13.80 -7.88 -77.03
N LYS A 308 14.46 -6.93 -76.38
CA LYS A 308 15.36 -6.00 -77.06
C LYS A 308 16.70 -6.67 -77.43
N HIS A 309 17.16 -7.60 -76.61
CA HIS A 309 18.45 -8.28 -76.79
C HIS A 309 18.35 -9.51 -77.71
N THR A 310 17.13 -9.99 -77.96
CA THR A 310 16.83 -11.01 -78.97
C THR A 310 16.54 -10.34 -80.31
#